data_AF-A0A822HN58-F1
#
_entry.id   AF-A0A822HN58-F1
#
_cell.length_a   1.000
_cell.length_b   1.000
_cell.length_c   1.000
_cell.angle_alpha   90.00
_cell.angle_beta   90.00
_cell.angle_gamma   90.00
#
_symmetry.space_group_name_H-M   'P 1'
#
loop_
_entity.id
_entity.type
_entity.pdbx_description
1 polymer ?
#
loop_
_entity_poly.entity_id
_entity_poly.type
_entity_poly.pdbx_seq_one_letter_code
_entity_poly.pdbx_strand_id
1 'polypeptide(L)'
;MPYTVTPTAPLTLPVTNSISLTSSDINSLRENGYRVVPNLLSPSQLEQWRTIIYGAVKDRAERKYKMPTANEEDHTNVDFEYYDNIFTQRINLWQTHNSVKELLLQSGNVIGKIAAELE
;
A
#
# COMPACT_ATOMS: atom_id res chain seq x y z
N MET A 1 -17.84 11.92 12.17
CA MET A 1 -17.03 11.32 13.26
C MET A 1 -15.59 11.79 13.08
N PRO A 2 -14.97 12.47 14.06
CA PRO A 2 -13.55 12.82 13.96
C PRO A 2 -12.74 11.52 14.05
N TYR A 3 -11.88 11.28 13.06
CA TYR A 3 -10.98 10.13 13.04
C TYR A 3 -9.97 10.29 14.18
N THR A 4 -10.07 9.44 15.21
CA THR A 4 -9.04 9.32 16.24
C THR A 4 -7.82 8.67 15.59
N VAL A 5 -6.78 9.48 15.38
CA VAL A 5 -5.50 9.02 14.86
C VAL A 5 -4.76 8.27 15.95
N THR A 6 -4.65 6.95 15.82
CA THR A 6 -3.76 6.15 16.67
C THR A 6 -2.33 6.66 16.49
N PRO A 7 -1.60 6.95 17.60
CA PRO A 7 -0.21 7.36 17.52
C PRO A 7 0.61 6.28 16.80
N THR A 8 1.33 6.69 15.75
CA THR A 8 2.17 5.80 14.95
C THR A 8 3.56 5.73 15.57
N ALA A 9 4.10 4.51 15.71
CA ALA A 9 5.52 4.34 16.01
C ALA A 9 6.33 4.90 14.83
N PRO A 10 7.34 5.75 15.07
CA PRO A 10 8.10 6.38 14.00
C PRO A 10 8.81 5.31 13.15
N LEU A 11 8.88 5.54 11.84
CA LEU A 11 9.65 4.71 10.92
C LEU A 11 11.12 4.73 11.34
N THR A 12 11.70 3.54 11.56
CA THR A 12 13.04 3.40 12.16
C THR A 12 14.15 3.22 11.13
N LEU A 13 13.81 2.84 9.89
CA LEU A 13 14.75 2.70 8.78
C LEU A 13 14.32 3.56 7.58
N PRO A 14 15.26 3.95 6.71
CA PRO A 14 14.93 4.50 5.40
C PRO A 14 13.97 3.56 4.68
N VAL A 15 12.94 4.09 4.04
CA VAL A 15 11.86 3.25 3.49
C VAL A 15 12.18 2.65 2.13
N THR A 16 13.24 3.09 1.46
CA THR A 16 13.70 2.58 0.16
C THR A 16 15.21 2.77 0.03
N ASN A 17 15.85 1.95 -0.81
CA ASN A 17 17.23 2.18 -1.20
C ASN A 17 17.36 3.34 -2.20
N SER A 18 18.53 3.96 -2.24
CA SER A 18 18.89 4.85 -3.36
C SER A 18 19.18 4.00 -4.60
N ILE A 19 18.43 4.22 -5.67
CA ILE A 19 18.57 3.53 -6.95
C ILE A 19 19.13 4.52 -7.98
N SER A 20 20.02 4.03 -8.84
CA SER A 20 20.46 4.76 -10.04
C SER A 20 20.06 3.94 -11.26
N LEU A 21 19.47 4.60 -12.25
CA LEU A 21 19.07 3.98 -13.50
C LEU A 21 20.15 4.13 -14.57
N THR A 22 20.12 3.22 -15.54
CA THR A 22 20.99 3.21 -16.71
C THR A 22 20.17 3.36 -17.99
N SER A 23 20.81 3.74 -19.10
CA SER A 23 20.13 3.85 -20.41
C SER A 23 19.51 2.53 -20.88
N SER A 24 20.06 1.40 -20.45
CA SER A 24 19.48 0.06 -20.71
C SER A 24 18.14 -0.12 -20.02
N ASP A 25 17.95 0.50 -18.85
CA ASP A 25 16.72 0.38 -18.07
C ASP A 25 15.56 1.14 -18.73
N ILE A 26 15.87 2.31 -19.31
CA ILE A 26 14.93 3.11 -20.11
C ILE A 26 14.53 2.36 -21.38
N ASN A 27 15.50 1.79 -22.11
CA ASN A 27 15.21 1.02 -23.32
C ASN A 27 14.35 -0.22 -23.02
N SER A 28 14.67 -0.93 -21.94
CA SER A 28 13.89 -2.08 -21.47
C SER A 28 12.45 -1.69 -21.14
N LEU A 29 12.21 -0.54 -20.50
CA LEU A 29 10.86 -0.05 -20.25
C LEU A 29 10.12 0.28 -21.56
N ARG A 30 10.78 0.96 -22.51
CA ARG A 30 10.18 1.34 -23.79
C ARG A 30 9.81 0.15 -24.67
N GLU A 31 10.64 -0.89 -24.65
CA GLU A 31 10.43 -2.11 -25.44
C GLU A 31 9.39 -3.04 -24.79
N ASN A 32 9.41 -3.20 -23.47
CA ASN A 32 8.62 -4.23 -22.78
C ASN A 32 7.39 -3.68 -22.03
N GLY A 33 7.29 -2.36 -21.84
CA GLY A 33 6.24 -1.71 -21.06
C GLY A 33 6.38 -1.86 -19.54
N TYR A 34 7.43 -2.52 -19.06
CA TYR A 34 7.76 -2.63 -17.63
C TYR A 34 9.27 -2.71 -17.41
N ARG A 35 9.71 -2.39 -16.19
CA ARG A 35 11.09 -2.61 -15.75
C ARG A 35 11.13 -3.15 -14.32
N VAL A 36 11.92 -4.21 -14.11
CA VAL A 36 12.22 -4.73 -12.77
C VAL A 36 13.41 -3.97 -12.19
N VAL A 37 13.23 -3.40 -11.01
CA VAL A 37 14.27 -2.71 -10.23
C VAL A 37 14.68 -3.64 -9.08
N PRO A 38 15.81 -4.37 -9.20
CA PRO A 38 16.26 -5.24 -8.13
C PRO A 38 16.68 -4.42 -6.90
N ASN A 39 16.53 -5.01 -5.71
CA ASN A 39 16.96 -4.40 -4.45
C ASN A 39 16.37 -3.00 -4.18
N LEU A 40 15.16 -2.73 -4.67
CA LEU A 40 14.42 -1.51 -4.31
C LEU A 40 14.29 -1.34 -2.79
N LEU A 41 14.13 -2.48 -2.10
CA LEU A 41 14.13 -2.60 -0.64
C LEU A 41 15.25 -3.56 -0.22
N SER A 42 15.98 -3.21 0.84
CA SER A 42 16.81 -4.18 1.57
C SER A 42 15.93 -5.15 2.37
N PRO A 43 16.47 -6.28 2.87
CA PRO A 43 15.68 -7.23 3.66
C PRO A 43 15.01 -6.61 4.88
N SER A 44 15.70 -5.72 5.61
CA SER A 44 15.14 -5.05 6.79
C SER A 44 14.05 -4.04 6.42
N GLN A 45 14.22 -3.32 5.31
CA GLN A 45 13.21 -2.41 4.78
C GLN A 45 11.96 -3.18 4.33
N LEU A 46 12.14 -4.32 3.66
CA LEU A 46 11.04 -5.19 3.25
C LEU A 46 10.23 -5.67 4.45
N GLU A 47 10.89 -6.08 5.54
CA GLU A 47 10.18 -6.48 6.77
C GLU A 47 9.43 -5.31 7.43
N GLN A 48 9.99 -4.09 7.40
CA GLN A 48 9.28 -2.90 7.86
C GLN A 48 8.03 -2.63 7.01
N TRP A 49 8.13 -2.70 5.68
CA TRP A 49 6.98 -2.57 4.78
C TRP A 49 5.91 -3.62 5.06
N ARG A 50 6.30 -4.89 5.21
CA ARG A 50 5.39 -6.00 5.53
C ARG A 50 4.65 -5.76 6.82
N THR A 51 5.37 -5.37 7.88
CA THR A 51 4.80 -5.11 9.20
C THR A 51 3.72 -4.01 9.11
N ILE A 52 4.04 -2.90 8.44
CA ILE A 52 3.11 -1.76 8.30
C ILE A 52 1.88 -2.13 7.46
N ILE A 53 2.08 -2.77 6.30
CA ILE A 53 0.98 -3.11 5.39
C ILE A 53 0.10 -4.20 5.99
N TYR A 54 0.66 -5.23 6.62
CA TYR A 54 -0.13 -6.25 7.31
C TYR A 54 -0.89 -5.69 8.50
N GLY A 55 -0.30 -4.77 9.27
CA GLY A 55 -1.02 -4.00 10.29
C GLY A 55 -2.22 -3.28 9.70
N ALA A 56 -2.02 -2.53 8.60
CA ALA A 56 -3.10 -1.78 7.95
C ALA A 56 -4.21 -2.66 7.36
N VAL A 57 -3.86 -3.82 6.81
CA VAL A 57 -4.83 -4.79 6.28
C VAL A 57 -5.62 -5.43 7.43
N LYS A 58 -4.95 -5.81 8.53
CA LYS A 58 -5.61 -6.37 9.71
C LYS A 58 -6.56 -5.35 10.33
N ASP A 59 -6.10 -4.12 10.55
CA ASP A 59 -6.89 -2.99 11.00
C ASP A 59 -8.12 -2.76 10.11
N ARG A 60 -7.96 -2.85 8.78
CA ARG A 60 -9.06 -2.70 7.82
C ARG A 60 -10.07 -3.85 7.93
N ALA A 61 -9.60 -5.09 8.06
CA ALA A 61 -10.47 -6.26 8.19
C ALA A 61 -11.28 -6.24 9.49
N GLU A 62 -10.66 -5.78 10.59
CA GLU A 62 -11.32 -5.60 11.89
C GLU A 62 -12.32 -4.43 11.86
N ARG A 63 -12.00 -3.36 11.12
CA ARG A 63 -12.95 -2.32 10.75
C ARG A 63 -13.86 -2.82 9.63
N LYS A 64 -14.66 -3.87 9.91
CA LYS A 64 -15.79 -4.27 9.06
C LYS A 64 -16.46 -2.99 8.59
N TYR A 65 -16.33 -2.66 7.32
CA TYR A 65 -17.06 -1.53 6.75
C TYR A 65 -18.51 -1.92 6.98
N LYS A 66 -19.16 -1.32 7.98
CA LYS A 66 -20.57 -1.56 8.23
C LYS A 66 -21.25 -1.01 6.99
N MET A 67 -21.63 -1.91 6.07
CA MET A 67 -22.69 -1.62 5.12
C MET A 67 -23.91 -1.11 5.92
N PRO A 68 -24.79 -0.30 5.31
CA PRO A 68 -25.89 0.37 6.00
C PRO A 68 -26.69 -0.59 6.90
N THR A 69 -27.11 -0.10 8.06
CA THR A 69 -27.76 -0.93 9.09
C THR A 69 -29.18 -1.33 8.71
N ALA A 70 -29.44 -2.64 8.81
CA ALA A 70 -30.70 -3.34 9.14
C ALA A 70 -31.99 -2.55 8.86
N ASN A 71 -32.38 -2.55 7.58
CA ASN A 71 -33.76 -2.44 7.05
C ASN A 71 -33.77 -2.53 5.51
N GLU A 72 -32.60 -2.61 4.87
CA GLU A 72 -32.47 -3.04 3.48
C GLU A 72 -32.17 -4.54 3.48
N GLU A 73 -33.13 -5.36 3.08
CA GLU A 73 -32.86 -6.78 2.81
C GLU A 73 -31.89 -6.87 1.63
N ASP A 74 -30.61 -7.14 1.90
CA ASP A 74 -29.65 -7.52 0.86
C ASP A 74 -29.96 -8.95 0.40
N HIS A 75 -30.88 -9.06 -0.56
CA HIS A 75 -31.20 -10.31 -1.23
C HIS A 75 -30.11 -10.78 -2.22
N THR A 76 -28.97 -10.09 -2.30
CA THR A 76 -28.00 -10.27 -3.38
C THR A 76 -26.83 -11.19 -3.02
N ASN A 77 -26.57 -11.46 -1.74
CA ASN A 77 -25.38 -12.20 -1.32
C ASN A 77 -25.70 -13.41 -0.44
N VAL A 78 -26.02 -14.53 -1.10
CA VAL A 78 -26.16 -15.85 -0.45
C VAL A 78 -24.82 -16.35 0.13
N ASP A 79 -23.71 -15.72 -0.24
CA ASP A 79 -22.35 -16.14 0.13
C ASP A 79 -21.50 -14.94 0.63
N PHE A 80 -21.95 -14.33 1.72
CA PHE A 80 -21.34 -13.14 2.34
C PHE A 80 -19.83 -13.33 2.61
N GLU A 81 -19.38 -14.51 3.05
CA GLU A 81 -17.96 -14.79 3.32
C GLU A 81 -17.10 -14.86 2.05
N TYR A 82 -17.66 -15.40 0.95
CA TYR A 82 -16.98 -15.43 -0.35
C TYR A 82 -16.74 -14.00 -0.86
N TYR A 83 -17.78 -13.17 -0.79
CA TYR A 83 -17.73 -11.80 -1.27
C TYR A 83 -16.97 -10.85 -0.35
N ASP A 84 -16.93 -11.07 0.96
CA ASP A 84 -16.13 -10.24 1.90
C ASP A 84 -14.63 -10.27 1.55
N ASN A 85 -14.11 -11.43 1.15
CA ASN A 85 -12.71 -11.57 0.72
C ASN A 85 -12.42 -10.90 -0.64
N ILE A 86 -13.43 -10.80 -1.51
CA ILE A 86 -13.33 -10.16 -2.84
C ILE A 86 -13.51 -8.64 -2.73
N PHE A 87 -14.38 -8.18 -1.82
CA PHE A 87 -14.74 -6.77 -1.64
C PHE A 87 -14.04 -6.08 -0.47
N THR A 88 -13.16 -6.75 0.28
CA THR A 88 -12.22 -6.06 1.16
C THR A 88 -11.29 -5.23 0.29
N GLN A 89 -11.73 -4.01 -0.04
CA GLN A 89 -10.97 -3.06 -0.82
C GLN A 89 -9.75 -2.64 0.01
N ARG A 90 -8.61 -3.29 -0.23
CA ARG A 90 -7.30 -2.92 0.33
C ARG A 90 -6.68 -1.73 -0.41
N ILE A 91 -7.54 -0.87 -0.97
CA ILE A 91 -7.16 0.34 -1.69
C ILE A 91 -7.06 1.50 -0.69
N ASN A 92 -6.30 2.52 -1.04
CA ASN A 92 -6.21 3.77 -0.28
C ASN A 92 -5.95 3.59 1.22
N LEU A 93 -5.19 2.56 1.61
CA LEU A 93 -4.85 2.30 3.02
C LEU A 93 -4.17 3.51 3.68
N TRP A 94 -3.44 4.31 2.92
CA TRP A 94 -2.81 5.56 3.35
C TRP A 94 -3.80 6.62 3.84
N GLN A 95 -5.06 6.60 3.42
CA GLN A 95 -6.07 7.56 3.88
C GLN A 95 -6.57 7.24 5.29
N THR A 96 -6.43 6.00 5.73
CA THR A 96 -7.03 5.49 6.97
C THR A 96 -6.03 4.80 7.90
N HIS A 97 -4.75 4.76 7.52
CA HIS A 97 -3.67 4.18 8.30
C HIS A 97 -2.43 5.08 8.22
N ASN A 98 -2.12 5.75 9.33
CA ASN A 98 -1.06 6.76 9.40
C ASN A 98 0.32 6.20 9.02
N SER A 99 0.68 5.02 9.50
CA SER A 99 1.98 4.43 9.15
C SER A 99 2.11 4.12 7.66
N VAL A 100 1.01 3.82 6.96
CA VAL A 100 1.02 3.63 5.50
C VAL A 100 1.17 4.98 4.81
N LYS A 101 0.51 6.02 5.33
CA LYS A 101 0.67 7.39 4.82
C LYS A 101 2.11 7.87 4.94
N GLU A 102 2.71 7.72 6.11
CA GLU A 102 4.11 8.09 6.35
C GLU A 102 5.06 7.29 5.48
N LEU A 103 4.85 5.97 5.36
CA LEU A 103 5.62 5.08 4.49
C LEU A 103 5.61 5.58 3.04
N LEU A 104 4.43 5.87 2.50
CA LEU A 104 4.28 6.36 1.13
C LEU A 104 4.90 7.75 0.95
N LEU A 105 4.67 8.70 1.87
CA LEU A 105 5.23 10.05 1.79
C LEU A 105 6.76 10.04 1.83
N GLN A 106 7.37 9.22 2.69
CA GLN A 106 8.83 9.08 2.76
C GLN A 106 9.40 8.38 1.53
N SER A 107 8.71 7.37 1.00
CA SER A 107 9.18 6.63 -0.19
C SER A 107 8.93 7.38 -1.50
N GLY A 108 7.97 8.31 -1.49
CA GLY A 108 7.44 8.97 -2.67
C GLY A 108 8.49 9.77 -3.42
N ASN A 109 9.44 10.40 -2.72
CA ASN A 109 10.53 11.12 -3.36
C ASN A 109 11.44 10.19 -4.17
N VAL A 110 11.77 9.00 -3.64
CA VAL A 110 12.67 8.06 -4.30
C VAL A 110 11.95 7.36 -5.45
N ILE A 111 10.75 6.84 -5.21
CA ILE A 111 9.96 6.16 -6.25
C ILE A 111 9.57 7.12 -7.36
N GLY A 112 9.16 8.35 -6.99
CA GLY A 112 8.82 9.40 -7.94
C GLY A 112 10.02 9.82 -8.79
N LYS A 113 11.21 9.92 -8.20
CA LYS A 113 12.45 10.16 -8.95
C LYS A 113 12.74 9.04 -9.94
N ILE A 114 12.67 7.78 -9.51
CA ILE A 114 12.87 6.60 -10.40
C ILE A 114 11.87 6.64 -11.56
N ALA A 115 10.59 6.92 -11.27
CA ALA A 115 9.56 7.01 -12.30
C ALA A 115 9.83 8.15 -13.30
N ALA A 116 10.25 9.33 -12.81
CA ALA A 116 10.57 10.47 -13.66
C ALA A 116 11.82 10.26 -14.51
N GLU A 117 12.83 9.54 -14.00
CA GLU A 117 14.05 9.21 -14.75
C GLU A 117 13.86 8.11 -15.82
N LEU A 118 12.73 7.39 -15.77
CA LEU A 118 12.39 6.33 -16.73
C LEU A 118 11.62 6.85 -17.97
N GLU A 119 11.12 8.08 -17.94
CA GLU A 119 10.41 8.75 -19.05
C GLU A 119 11.40 9.34 -20.09
#